data_AF-L8JP90-F1
#
_entry.id   AF-L8JP90-F1
#
_cell.length_a   1.000
_cell.length_b   1.000
_cell.length_c   1.000
_cell.angle_alpha   90.00
_cell.angle_beta   90.00
_cell.angle_gamma   90.00
#
_symmetry.space_group_name_H-M   'P 1'
#
loop_
_entity.id
_entity.type
_entity.pdbx_description
1 polymer ?
#
loop_
_entity_poly.entity_id
_entity_poly.type
_entity_poly.pdbx_seq_one_letter_code
_entity_poly.pdbx_strand_id
1 'polypeptide(L)'
;MLRLYKPITHDIFKLHVMLEHLVCSVWCEACDDACETKLNAEFKTLYDSYAWLKKEVDAIYDKCKPLTADERKAIKEAFVTNNKIEELCNGSKPVYLDDLPAQVKDDIKPLLVDFYETLLEKAKVPGTKKDYYERLIKESDFQYCPGCGLIDFEHEDSKYREAFDHYLPKSEYPFASVNFHNLVPLCYKCNSDRKKTKDPIENDRKAFYPFANGEHDISIAMEIDPNKDVDNLERDDLTINLTGEADKIETWNWLFDIAERYNDKVRPRIKTYLRELKNRYRQQKKDNPALTFVEIIDREIELYEDDKYSDWKFLKIPLLTELKKRTDIMEVYD
;
A
#
# COMPACT_ATOMS: atom_id res chain seq x y z
N MET A 1 8.43 -6.08 6.43
CA MET A 1 8.06 -7.05 5.39
C MET A 1 6.74 -6.61 4.78
N LEU A 2 6.56 -6.79 3.47
CA LEU A 2 5.27 -6.54 2.82
C LEU A 2 4.21 -7.49 3.39
N ARG A 3 3.01 -6.98 3.70
CA ARG A 3 1.86 -7.76 4.17
C ARG A 3 0.60 -7.33 3.42
N LEU A 4 -0.34 -8.26 3.28
CA LEU A 4 -1.62 -8.05 2.61
C LEU A 4 -2.71 -7.73 3.61
N TYR A 5 -3.50 -6.69 3.30
CA TYR A 5 -4.70 -6.37 4.05
C TYR A 5 -5.72 -7.50 3.93
N LYS A 6 -6.46 -7.76 5.01
CA LYS A 6 -7.63 -8.65 4.95
C LYS A 6 -8.83 -7.84 4.48
N PRO A 7 -9.39 -8.11 3.28
CA PRO A 7 -10.53 -7.34 2.78
C PRO A 7 -11.75 -7.48 3.70
N ILE A 8 -12.49 -6.38 3.89
CA ILE A 8 -13.69 -6.34 4.72
C ILE A 8 -14.90 -5.89 3.92
N THR A 9 -16.10 -6.30 4.36
CA THR A 9 -17.36 -5.71 3.88
C THR A 9 -17.66 -4.42 4.63
N HIS A 10 -18.02 -3.36 3.92
CA HIS A 10 -18.23 -2.05 4.53
C HIS A 10 -19.17 -1.17 3.70
N ASP A 11 -19.96 -0.30 4.34
CA ASP A 11 -20.92 0.56 3.63
C ASP A 11 -20.24 1.62 2.74
N ILE A 12 -19.00 1.98 3.05
CA ILE A 12 -18.20 2.94 2.27
C ILE A 12 -18.04 2.57 0.79
N PHE A 13 -18.11 1.28 0.45
CA PHE A 13 -18.05 0.80 -0.93
C PHE A 13 -19.29 1.20 -1.75
N LYS A 14 -20.42 1.52 -1.11
CA LYS A 14 -21.65 1.92 -1.80
C LYS A 14 -21.47 3.19 -2.63
N LEU A 15 -20.64 4.14 -2.18
CA LEU A 15 -20.39 5.36 -2.95
C LEU A 15 -19.77 5.06 -4.33
N HIS A 16 -18.91 4.03 -4.41
CA HIS A 16 -18.31 3.63 -5.68
C HIS A 16 -19.36 3.09 -6.66
N VAL A 17 -20.32 2.29 -6.18
CA VAL A 17 -21.44 1.78 -6.98
C VAL A 17 -22.35 2.93 -7.46
N MET A 18 -22.62 3.91 -6.60
CA MET A 18 -23.35 5.10 -7.00
C MET A 18 -22.62 5.91 -8.07
N LEU A 19 -21.29 6.01 -7.95
CA LEU A 19 -20.46 6.70 -8.93
C LEU A 19 -20.44 5.96 -10.28
N GLU A 20 -20.40 4.63 -10.28
CA GLU A 20 -20.50 3.84 -11.51
C GLU A 20 -21.78 4.17 -12.26
N HIS A 21 -22.92 4.21 -11.57
CA HIS A 21 -24.20 4.61 -12.15
C HIS A 21 -24.16 6.06 -12.67
N LEU A 22 -23.61 6.99 -11.89
CA LEU A 22 -23.50 8.39 -12.27
C LEU A 22 -22.65 8.57 -13.55
N VAL A 23 -21.51 7.90 -13.65
CA VAL A 23 -20.64 8.00 -14.83
C VAL A 23 -21.28 7.28 -16.02
N CYS A 24 -21.65 6.02 -15.85
CA CYS A 24 -22.00 5.14 -16.96
C CYS A 24 -23.44 5.31 -17.45
N SER A 25 -24.38 5.59 -16.56
CA SER A 25 -25.83 5.60 -16.85
C SER A 25 -26.45 6.99 -16.80
N VAL A 26 -25.72 7.99 -16.28
CA VAL A 26 -26.20 9.39 -16.22
C VAL A 26 -25.39 10.26 -17.18
N TRP A 27 -24.10 10.49 -16.92
CA TRP A 27 -23.28 11.38 -17.75
C TRP A 27 -23.02 10.84 -19.15
N CYS A 28 -22.61 9.58 -19.27
CA CYS A 28 -22.38 8.98 -20.60
C CYS A 28 -23.67 8.75 -21.39
N GLU A 29 -24.84 8.86 -20.75
CA GLU A 29 -26.17 8.76 -21.39
C GLU A 29 -26.94 10.08 -21.37
N ALA A 30 -26.21 11.20 -21.22
CA ALA A 30 -26.81 12.52 -21.22
C ALA A 30 -27.59 12.80 -22.51
N CYS A 31 -28.81 13.28 -22.37
CA CYS A 31 -29.74 13.66 -23.43
C CYS A 31 -30.51 14.92 -23.00
N ASP A 32 -31.48 15.36 -23.80
CA ASP A 32 -32.25 16.57 -23.52
C ASP A 32 -33.16 16.49 -22.29
N ASP A 33 -33.37 15.28 -21.74
CA ASP A 33 -34.07 15.08 -20.48
C ASP A 33 -33.28 15.66 -19.29
N ALA A 34 -33.99 16.02 -18.22
CA ALA A 34 -33.36 16.53 -17.00
C ALA A 34 -32.49 15.44 -16.33
N CYS A 35 -31.29 15.82 -15.88
CA CYS A 35 -30.31 14.93 -15.22
C CYS A 35 -30.95 14.08 -14.11
N GLU A 36 -31.77 14.72 -13.27
CA GLU A 36 -32.48 14.11 -12.15
C GLU A 36 -33.29 12.85 -12.54
N THR A 37 -33.81 12.78 -13.77
CA THR A 37 -34.63 11.64 -14.24
C THR A 37 -33.83 10.35 -14.44
N LYS A 38 -32.50 10.45 -14.56
CA LYS A 38 -31.59 9.31 -14.74
C LYS A 38 -30.91 8.86 -13.45
N LEU A 39 -31.05 9.63 -12.36
CA LEU A 39 -30.44 9.27 -11.08
C LEU A 39 -31.15 8.06 -10.45
N ASN A 40 -30.37 7.14 -9.87
CA ASN A 40 -30.94 6.09 -9.02
C ASN A 40 -31.36 6.67 -7.65
N ALA A 41 -32.22 5.95 -6.93
CA ALA A 41 -32.80 6.43 -5.67
C ALA A 41 -31.73 6.72 -4.59
N GLU A 42 -30.66 5.91 -4.55
CA GLU A 42 -29.60 6.06 -3.56
C GLU A 42 -28.80 7.34 -3.77
N PHE A 43 -28.29 7.58 -4.98
CA PHE A 43 -27.54 8.79 -5.29
C PHE A 43 -28.43 10.04 -5.28
N LYS A 44 -29.71 9.90 -5.68
CA LYS A 44 -30.69 11.00 -5.62
C LYS A 44 -30.82 11.58 -4.21
N THR A 45 -30.73 10.74 -3.18
CA THR A 45 -30.73 11.20 -1.79
C THR A 45 -29.56 12.13 -1.50
N LEU A 46 -28.35 11.81 -1.97
CA LEU A 46 -27.17 12.68 -1.80
C LEU A 46 -27.29 13.96 -2.63
N TYR A 47 -27.67 13.80 -3.90
CA TYR A 47 -27.90 14.89 -4.84
C TYR A 47 -28.88 15.94 -4.30
N ASP A 48 -30.04 15.53 -3.79
CA ASP A 48 -31.05 16.44 -3.23
C ASP A 48 -30.62 17.05 -1.89
N SER A 49 -29.68 16.41 -1.20
CA SER A 49 -29.22 16.83 0.14
C SER A 49 -28.14 17.90 0.11
N TYR A 50 -27.40 18.02 -1.00
CA TYR A 50 -26.22 18.86 -1.09
C TYR A 50 -26.28 19.75 -2.33
N ALA A 51 -26.63 21.03 -2.14
CA ALA A 51 -26.83 21.97 -3.25
C ALA A 51 -25.61 22.10 -4.18
N TRP A 52 -24.39 22.06 -3.62
CA TRP A 52 -23.15 22.06 -4.41
C TRP A 52 -23.05 20.81 -5.29
N LEU A 53 -23.36 19.62 -4.75
CA LEU A 53 -23.32 18.36 -5.48
C LEU A 53 -24.32 18.36 -6.62
N LYS A 54 -25.56 18.80 -6.36
CA LYS A 54 -26.61 18.94 -7.38
C LYS A 54 -26.13 19.79 -8.55
N LYS A 55 -25.61 20.98 -8.25
CA LYS A 55 -25.10 21.92 -9.25
C LYS A 55 -24.00 21.32 -10.11
N GLU A 56 -22.99 20.69 -9.51
CA GLU A 56 -21.86 20.13 -10.25
C GLU A 56 -22.28 18.90 -11.08
N VAL A 57 -23.15 18.03 -10.55
CA VAL A 57 -23.70 16.88 -11.28
C VAL A 57 -24.50 17.32 -12.51
N ASP A 58 -25.36 18.32 -12.37
CA ASP A 58 -26.15 18.86 -13.49
C ASP A 58 -25.24 19.53 -14.54
N ALA A 59 -24.24 20.29 -14.10
CA ALA A 59 -23.29 20.95 -15.00
C ALA A 59 -22.47 19.94 -15.82
N ILE A 60 -21.98 18.85 -15.20
CA ILE A 60 -21.27 17.79 -15.92
C ILE A 60 -22.20 17.08 -16.89
N TYR A 61 -23.45 16.81 -16.49
CA TYR A 61 -24.44 16.19 -17.36
C TYR A 61 -24.65 17.00 -18.65
N ASP A 62 -24.83 18.32 -18.54
CA ASP A 62 -24.97 19.21 -19.69
C ASP A 62 -23.71 19.21 -20.57
N LYS A 63 -22.52 19.20 -19.97
CA LYS A 63 -21.24 19.12 -20.71
C LYS A 63 -20.99 17.78 -21.40
N CYS A 64 -21.66 16.72 -20.94
CA CYS A 64 -21.59 15.40 -21.57
C CYS A 64 -22.56 15.23 -22.75
N LYS A 65 -23.61 16.06 -22.87
CA LYS A 65 -24.55 16.04 -24.00
C LYS A 65 -23.87 16.11 -25.38
N PRO A 66 -22.92 17.02 -25.64
CA PRO A 66 -22.28 17.13 -26.95
C PRO A 66 -21.26 16.02 -27.26
N LEU A 67 -20.90 15.15 -26.29
CA LEU A 67 -19.97 14.06 -26.53
C LEU A 67 -20.54 13.06 -27.54
N THR A 68 -19.69 12.60 -28.44
CA THR A 68 -19.98 11.54 -29.39
C THR A 68 -20.21 10.20 -28.69
N ALA A 69 -20.81 9.24 -29.42
CA ALA A 69 -20.99 7.89 -28.90
C ALA A 69 -19.67 7.20 -28.54
N ASP A 70 -18.61 7.43 -29.34
CA ASP A 70 -17.30 6.85 -29.11
C ASP A 70 -16.60 7.46 -27.88
N GLU A 71 -16.71 8.78 -27.68
CA GLU A 71 -16.18 9.43 -26.48
C GLU A 71 -16.88 8.95 -25.20
N ARG A 72 -18.22 8.85 -25.24
CA ARG A 72 -19.00 8.29 -24.12
C ARG A 72 -18.63 6.84 -23.84
N LYS A 73 -18.41 6.04 -24.89
CA LYS A 73 -17.95 4.66 -24.76
C LYS A 73 -16.56 4.60 -24.12
N ALA A 74 -15.62 5.44 -24.55
CA ALA A 74 -14.27 5.50 -23.97
C ALA A 74 -14.31 5.86 -22.47
N ILE A 75 -15.18 6.78 -22.05
CA ILE A 75 -15.37 7.12 -20.63
C ILE A 75 -15.90 5.91 -19.84
N LYS A 76 -16.93 5.21 -20.35
CA LYS A 76 -17.47 4.00 -19.70
C LYS A 76 -16.39 2.92 -19.57
N GLU A 77 -15.66 2.65 -20.65
CA GLU A 77 -14.59 1.65 -20.66
C GLU A 77 -13.45 2.01 -19.70
N ALA A 78 -13.06 3.29 -19.63
CA ALA A 78 -12.07 3.76 -18.69
C ALA A 78 -12.53 3.65 -17.23
N PHE A 79 -13.80 3.95 -16.93
CA PHE A 79 -14.34 3.76 -15.59
C PHE A 79 -14.23 2.30 -15.14
N VAL A 80 -14.68 1.37 -15.97
CA VAL A 80 -14.65 -0.07 -15.66
C VAL A 80 -13.21 -0.58 -15.57
N THR A 81 -12.37 -0.23 -16.55
CA THR A 81 -10.98 -0.71 -16.65
C THR A 81 -10.14 -0.21 -15.49
N ASN A 82 -10.17 1.10 -15.21
CA ASN A 82 -9.31 1.71 -14.20
C ASN A 82 -9.72 1.35 -12.75
N ASN A 83 -10.86 0.70 -12.55
CA ASN A 83 -11.31 0.23 -11.24
C ASN A 83 -11.02 -1.26 -10.98
N LYS A 84 -10.47 -1.98 -11.97
CA LYS A 84 -9.98 -3.36 -11.82
C LYS A 84 -8.55 -3.36 -11.29
N ILE A 85 -8.36 -2.79 -10.10
CA ILE A 85 -7.03 -2.47 -9.53
C ILE A 85 -6.10 -3.68 -9.50
N GLU A 86 -6.59 -4.84 -9.07
CA GLU A 86 -5.80 -6.07 -9.05
C GLU A 86 -5.40 -6.56 -10.44
N GLU A 87 -6.31 -6.50 -11.42
CA GLU A 87 -6.01 -6.89 -12.81
C GLU A 87 -4.94 -5.98 -13.41
N LEU A 88 -4.99 -4.68 -13.10
CA LEU A 88 -3.99 -3.69 -13.53
C LEU A 88 -2.63 -3.97 -12.89
N CYS A 89 -2.59 -4.23 -11.58
CA CYS A 89 -1.36 -4.61 -10.88
C CYS A 89 -0.72 -5.88 -11.46
N ASN A 90 -1.53 -6.76 -12.07
CA ASN A 90 -1.07 -7.98 -12.73
C ASN A 90 -0.78 -7.81 -14.23
N GLY A 91 -0.76 -6.57 -14.75
CA GLY A 91 -0.31 -6.23 -16.10
C GLY A 91 -1.41 -5.96 -17.13
N SER A 92 -2.67 -5.85 -16.70
CA SER A 92 -3.73 -5.34 -17.59
C SER A 92 -3.48 -3.88 -17.96
N LYS A 93 -3.90 -3.48 -19.16
CA LYS A 93 -3.67 -2.10 -19.65
C LYS A 93 -4.69 -1.14 -19.04
N PRO A 94 -4.25 -0.03 -18.43
CA PRO A 94 -5.17 1.02 -17.99
C PRO A 94 -5.57 1.92 -19.17
N VAL A 95 -6.53 2.82 -18.91
CA VAL A 95 -6.82 3.96 -19.80
C VAL A 95 -6.33 5.23 -19.11
N TYR A 96 -5.38 5.94 -19.71
CA TYR A 96 -4.82 7.16 -19.10
C TYR A 96 -5.77 8.34 -19.24
N LEU A 97 -5.70 9.28 -18.29
CA LEU A 97 -6.52 10.50 -18.33
C LEU A 97 -6.32 11.31 -19.61
N ASP A 98 -5.09 11.37 -20.12
CA ASP A 98 -4.78 12.15 -21.32
C ASP A 98 -5.33 11.49 -22.62
N ASP A 99 -5.77 10.24 -22.56
CA ASP A 99 -6.46 9.55 -23.67
C ASP A 99 -8.00 9.78 -23.66
N LEU A 100 -8.52 10.53 -22.68
CA LEU A 100 -9.94 10.74 -22.48
C LEU A 100 -10.42 12.13 -22.93
N PRO A 101 -11.73 12.30 -23.20
CA PRO A 101 -12.30 13.61 -23.48
C PRO A 101 -11.99 14.62 -22.37
N ALA A 102 -11.79 15.90 -22.75
CA ALA A 102 -11.38 16.97 -21.84
C ALA A 102 -12.31 17.11 -20.61
N GLN A 103 -13.60 16.80 -20.77
CA GLN A 103 -14.60 16.79 -19.70
C GLN A 103 -14.21 15.90 -18.52
N VAL A 104 -13.46 14.81 -18.76
CA VAL A 104 -12.97 13.97 -17.67
C VAL A 104 -11.95 14.72 -16.82
N LYS A 105 -11.02 15.42 -17.45
CA LYS A 105 -9.95 16.17 -16.79
C LYS A 105 -10.45 17.46 -16.14
N ASP A 106 -11.30 18.19 -16.85
CA ASP A 106 -11.68 19.55 -16.51
C ASP A 106 -12.91 19.61 -15.60
N ASP A 107 -13.78 18.59 -15.65
CA ASP A 107 -15.07 18.61 -14.94
C ASP A 107 -15.27 17.42 -13.99
N ILE A 108 -15.10 16.19 -14.48
CA ILE A 108 -15.35 14.98 -13.66
C ILE A 108 -14.29 14.82 -12.59
N LYS A 109 -13.00 14.93 -12.93
CA LYS A 109 -11.89 14.75 -12.00
C LYS A 109 -11.95 15.71 -10.79
N PRO A 110 -12.22 17.02 -10.95
CA PRO A 110 -12.47 17.91 -9.81
C PRO A 110 -13.58 17.42 -8.88
N LEU A 111 -14.72 16.97 -9.45
CA LEU A 111 -15.81 16.44 -8.64
C LEU A 111 -15.42 15.15 -7.89
N LEU A 112 -14.61 14.28 -8.49
CA LEU A 112 -14.09 13.07 -7.82
C LEU A 112 -13.10 13.41 -6.70
N VAL A 113 -12.34 14.50 -6.82
CA VAL A 113 -11.54 15.05 -5.72
C VAL A 113 -12.46 15.52 -4.60
N ASP A 114 -13.50 16.28 -4.90
CA ASP A 114 -14.49 16.71 -3.91
C ASP A 114 -15.23 15.54 -3.26
N PHE A 115 -15.45 14.44 -3.99
CA PHE A 115 -16.04 13.24 -3.43
C PHE A 115 -15.15 12.66 -2.32
N TYR A 116 -13.85 12.54 -2.60
CA TYR A 116 -12.89 12.01 -1.63
C TYR A 116 -12.65 12.93 -0.43
N GLU A 117 -12.49 14.23 -0.68
CA GLU A 117 -12.09 15.23 0.32
C GLU A 117 -13.28 15.74 1.14
N THR A 118 -14.45 15.88 0.51
CA THR A 118 -15.61 16.53 1.12
C THR A 118 -16.80 15.59 1.27
N LEU A 119 -17.22 14.86 0.22
CA LEU A 119 -18.46 14.08 0.25
C LEU A 119 -18.38 12.92 1.24
N LEU A 120 -17.28 12.16 1.26
CA LEU A 120 -17.06 11.03 2.17
C LEU A 120 -17.10 11.40 3.67
N GLU A 121 -17.03 12.69 4.02
CA GLU A 121 -17.15 13.18 5.40
C GLU A 121 -18.58 13.61 5.75
N LYS A 122 -19.53 13.51 4.81
CA LYS A 122 -20.91 13.95 5.02
C LYS A 122 -21.78 12.85 5.62
N ALA A 123 -22.61 13.22 6.59
CA ALA A 123 -23.43 12.29 7.38
C ALA A 123 -24.42 11.43 6.58
N LYS A 124 -24.84 11.84 5.37
CA LYS A 124 -25.77 11.05 4.54
C LYS A 124 -25.05 10.05 3.63
N VAL A 125 -23.72 10.11 3.55
CA VAL A 125 -22.94 9.14 2.78
C VAL A 125 -22.80 7.86 3.59
N PRO A 126 -23.05 6.67 3.01
CA PRO A 126 -22.90 5.41 3.71
C PRO A 126 -21.45 5.14 4.13
N GLY A 127 -21.23 4.88 5.42
CA GLY A 127 -19.91 4.61 5.99
C GLY A 127 -19.02 5.85 6.11
N THR A 128 -17.94 5.73 6.90
CA THR A 128 -16.94 6.81 7.05
C THR A 128 -15.53 6.27 6.86
N LYS A 129 -14.60 7.12 6.41
CA LYS A 129 -13.17 6.77 6.29
C LYS A 129 -12.57 6.31 7.61
N LYS A 130 -13.05 6.87 8.74
CA LYS A 130 -12.60 6.49 10.08
C LYS A 130 -13.08 5.08 10.43
N ASP A 131 -14.37 4.80 10.37
CA ASP A 131 -14.93 3.47 10.68
C ASP A 131 -14.32 2.37 9.77
N TYR A 132 -14.15 2.68 8.47
CA TYR A 132 -13.48 1.76 7.55
C TYR A 132 -12.04 1.46 7.97
N TYR A 133 -11.26 2.49 8.32
CA TYR A 133 -9.88 2.32 8.79
C TYR A 133 -9.84 1.44 10.04
N GLU A 134 -10.62 1.77 11.07
CA GLU A 134 -10.63 1.05 12.35
C GLU A 134 -10.96 -0.43 12.14
N ARG A 135 -11.99 -0.73 11.35
CA ARG A 135 -12.37 -2.11 11.03
C ARG A 135 -11.32 -2.85 10.20
N LEU A 136 -10.70 -2.16 9.24
CA LEU A 136 -9.68 -2.76 8.37
C LEU A 136 -8.41 -3.11 9.15
N ILE A 137 -7.93 -2.19 10.01
CA ILE A 137 -6.74 -2.43 10.84
C ILE A 137 -7.00 -3.52 11.87
N LYS A 138 -8.18 -3.51 12.51
CA LYS A 138 -8.58 -4.57 13.44
C LYS A 138 -8.59 -5.95 12.78
N GLU A 139 -9.14 -6.07 11.58
CA GLU A 139 -9.20 -7.36 10.87
C GLU A 139 -7.80 -7.80 10.41
N SER A 140 -6.99 -6.86 9.95
CA SER A 140 -5.64 -7.14 9.41
C SER A 140 -4.58 -7.40 10.48
N ASP A 141 -4.77 -6.90 11.70
CA ASP A 141 -3.88 -7.05 12.86
C ASP A 141 -2.44 -6.61 12.56
N PHE A 142 -2.31 -5.33 12.21
CA PHE A 142 -1.04 -4.70 11.82
C PHE A 142 -0.52 -3.79 12.91
N GLN A 143 0.61 -4.17 13.51
CA GLN A 143 1.37 -3.30 14.41
C GLN A 143 2.32 -2.36 13.66
N TYR A 144 2.75 -2.75 12.46
CA TYR A 144 3.66 -1.99 11.61
C TYR A 144 3.07 -1.84 10.21
N CYS A 145 3.46 -0.77 9.52
CA CYS A 145 3.06 -0.47 8.16
C CYS A 145 3.18 -1.69 7.25
N PRO A 146 2.11 -2.16 6.61
CA PRO A 146 2.15 -3.36 5.80
C PRO A 146 2.95 -3.17 4.52
N GLY A 147 3.18 -1.94 4.06
CA GLY A 147 4.01 -1.66 2.89
C GLY A 147 5.51 -1.87 3.13
N CYS A 148 6.04 -1.53 4.32
CA CYS A 148 7.49 -1.64 4.61
C CYS A 148 7.82 -2.53 5.80
N GLY A 149 6.92 -2.65 6.77
CA GLY A 149 7.08 -3.31 8.07
C GLY A 149 8.11 -2.66 8.99
N LEU A 150 8.35 -1.34 8.87
CA LEU A 150 9.36 -0.63 9.66
C LEU A 150 8.81 0.42 10.63
N ILE A 151 7.66 0.99 10.31
CA ILE A 151 7.06 2.13 11.03
C ILE A 151 5.80 1.62 11.70
N ASP A 152 5.64 1.95 12.98
CA ASP A 152 4.45 1.62 13.76
C ASP A 152 3.20 2.16 13.07
N PHE A 153 2.10 1.42 13.19
CA PHE A 153 0.81 1.78 12.61
C PHE A 153 -0.15 2.23 13.70
N GLU A 154 -1.00 3.21 13.39
CA GLU A 154 -2.06 3.62 14.30
C GLU A 154 -3.06 2.46 14.50
N HIS A 155 -3.25 2.08 15.77
CA HIS A 155 -4.20 1.07 16.19
C HIS A 155 -5.65 1.48 15.91
N GLU A 156 -6.55 0.49 15.91
CA GLU A 156 -7.97 0.69 15.61
C GLU A 156 -8.71 1.60 16.61
N ASP A 157 -8.19 1.76 17.83
CA ASP A 157 -8.77 2.63 18.86
C ASP A 157 -8.06 4.00 18.96
N SER A 158 -7.09 4.26 18.06
CA SER A 158 -6.39 5.53 18.03
C SER A 158 -7.30 6.69 17.64
N LYS A 159 -7.01 7.86 18.21
CA LYS A 159 -7.64 9.11 17.78
C LYS A 159 -7.26 9.45 16.33
N TYR A 160 -6.07 9.05 15.91
CA TYR A 160 -5.52 9.31 14.59
C TYR A 160 -5.55 8.05 13.74
N ARG A 161 -5.34 8.22 12.44
CA ARG A 161 -5.25 7.12 11.48
C ARG A 161 -4.22 7.47 10.43
N GLU A 162 -3.70 6.45 9.78
CA GLU A 162 -2.88 6.66 8.60
C GLU A 162 -3.69 7.30 7.46
N ALA A 163 -2.98 8.01 6.59
CA ALA A 163 -3.55 8.53 5.36
C ALA A 163 -3.79 7.37 4.37
N PHE A 164 -4.89 7.47 3.61
CA PHE A 164 -5.13 6.58 2.48
C PHE A 164 -4.30 7.07 1.29
N ASP A 165 -3.29 6.28 0.92
CA ASP A 165 -2.58 6.43 -0.34
C ASP A 165 -3.50 6.02 -1.50
N HIS A 166 -3.44 6.75 -2.60
CA HIS A 166 -4.06 6.33 -3.85
C HIS A 166 -3.06 5.44 -4.57
N TYR A 167 -3.21 4.11 -4.44
CA TYR A 167 -2.21 3.16 -4.90
C TYR A 167 -1.89 3.37 -6.38
N LEU A 168 -2.93 3.39 -7.22
CA LEU A 168 -2.92 4.02 -8.53
C LEU A 168 -3.22 5.53 -8.37
N PRO A 169 -2.34 6.42 -8.84
CA PRO A 169 -2.45 7.85 -8.57
C PRO A 169 -3.68 8.49 -9.22
N LYS A 170 -4.39 9.33 -8.45
CA LYS A 170 -5.54 10.11 -8.95
C LYS A 170 -5.20 11.12 -10.06
N SER A 171 -3.91 11.41 -10.29
CA SER A 171 -3.48 12.26 -11.40
C SER A 171 -3.77 11.59 -12.74
N GLU A 172 -3.49 10.30 -12.84
CA GLU A 172 -3.61 9.47 -14.04
C GLU A 172 -4.96 8.73 -14.11
N TYR A 173 -5.47 8.28 -12.95
CA TYR A 173 -6.62 7.39 -12.86
C TYR A 173 -7.73 7.99 -11.98
N PRO A 174 -8.37 9.10 -12.39
CA PRO A 174 -9.34 9.79 -11.53
C PRO A 174 -10.53 8.91 -11.17
N PHE A 175 -10.98 8.00 -12.03
CA PHE A 175 -12.10 7.09 -11.73
C PHE A 175 -11.81 6.11 -10.58
N ALA A 176 -10.55 5.89 -10.22
CA ALA A 176 -10.13 5.06 -9.10
C ALA A 176 -9.96 5.85 -7.79
N SER A 177 -10.18 7.18 -7.78
CA SER A 177 -9.84 8.03 -6.63
C SER A 177 -10.74 7.87 -5.41
N VAL A 178 -11.94 7.33 -5.60
CA VAL A 178 -12.90 7.03 -4.53
C VAL A 178 -13.15 5.54 -4.37
N ASN A 179 -12.42 4.71 -5.11
CA ASN A 179 -12.51 3.27 -4.99
C ASN A 179 -11.66 2.81 -3.81
N PHE A 180 -12.29 2.25 -2.78
CA PHE A 180 -11.58 1.76 -1.59
C PHE A 180 -10.70 0.54 -1.83
N HIS A 181 -10.83 -0.11 -3.00
CA HIS A 181 -9.84 -1.08 -3.48
C HIS A 181 -8.54 -0.43 -3.97
N ASN A 182 -8.52 0.88 -4.20
CA ASN A 182 -7.36 1.68 -4.58
C ASN A 182 -6.83 2.59 -3.44
N LEU A 183 -7.59 2.72 -2.34
CA LEU A 183 -7.25 3.57 -1.20
C LEU A 183 -6.62 2.74 -0.09
N VAL A 184 -5.28 2.75 -0.05
CA VAL A 184 -4.48 1.87 0.81
C VAL A 184 -3.94 2.68 1.98
N PRO A 185 -4.27 2.36 3.24
CA PRO A 185 -3.60 3.01 4.36
C PRO A 185 -2.10 2.72 4.30
N LEU A 186 -1.26 3.74 4.40
CA LEU A 186 0.20 3.57 4.40
C LEU A 186 0.81 4.59 5.35
N CYS A 187 1.92 4.21 6.00
CA CYS A 187 2.59 5.13 6.90
C CYS A 187 3.11 6.33 6.11
N TYR A 188 3.24 7.46 6.80
CA TYR A 188 3.72 8.71 6.21
C TYR A 188 5.03 8.54 5.41
N LYS A 189 5.95 7.69 5.88
CA LYS A 189 7.22 7.42 5.18
C LYS A 189 7.04 6.68 3.84
N CYS A 190 6.10 5.75 3.75
CA CYS A 190 5.83 5.06 2.49
C CYS A 190 5.05 5.95 1.53
N ASN A 191 3.98 6.59 2.02
CA ASN A 191 3.09 7.42 1.22
C ASN A 191 3.77 8.73 0.77
N SER A 192 4.07 9.61 1.72
CA SER A 192 4.47 11.00 1.44
C SER A 192 5.94 11.15 1.06
N ASP A 193 6.85 10.40 1.68
CA ASP A 193 8.28 10.58 1.45
C ASP A 193 8.77 9.82 0.20
N ARG A 194 8.18 8.66 -0.12
CA ARG A 194 8.70 7.71 -1.11
C ARG A 194 7.83 7.54 -2.34
N LYS A 195 6.62 7.01 -2.16
CA LYS A 195 5.71 6.75 -3.28
C LYS A 195 5.30 8.03 -3.97
N LYS A 196 4.83 9.03 -3.22
CA LYS A 196 4.36 10.32 -3.77
C LYS A 196 3.34 10.07 -4.89
N THR A 197 3.68 10.47 -6.11
CA THR A 197 2.86 10.31 -7.32
C THR A 197 3.33 9.18 -8.22
N LYS A 198 4.30 8.36 -7.79
CA LYS A 198 4.76 7.20 -8.55
C LYS A 198 3.59 6.27 -8.83
N ASP A 199 3.46 5.90 -10.09
CA ASP A 199 2.46 4.95 -10.55
C ASP A 199 3.04 3.52 -10.50
N PRO A 200 2.49 2.60 -9.69
CA PRO A 200 3.00 1.24 -9.58
C PRO A 200 2.90 0.42 -10.87
N ILE A 201 2.10 0.86 -11.86
CA ILE A 201 1.89 0.16 -13.13
C ILE A 201 2.45 0.93 -14.34
N GLU A 202 3.21 2.01 -14.13
CA GLU A 202 3.82 2.74 -15.24
C GLU A 202 4.78 1.86 -16.04
N ASN A 203 4.89 2.14 -17.34
CA ASN A 203 5.79 1.40 -18.23
C ASN A 203 5.62 -0.12 -18.14
N ASP A 204 4.36 -0.59 -18.05
CA ASP A 204 3.98 -2.00 -17.97
C ASP A 204 4.51 -2.76 -16.74
N ARG A 205 4.85 -2.04 -15.68
CA ARG A 205 5.22 -2.64 -14.39
C ARG A 205 4.08 -3.49 -13.82
N LYS A 206 4.46 -4.58 -13.18
CA LYS A 206 3.57 -5.34 -12.29
C LYS A 206 3.85 -4.96 -10.85
N ALA A 207 2.81 -5.04 -10.03
CA ALA A 207 2.87 -4.65 -8.64
C ALA A 207 2.18 -5.67 -7.72
N PHE A 208 2.62 -5.74 -6.47
CA PHE A 208 1.89 -6.45 -5.44
C PHE A 208 0.64 -5.67 -5.07
N TYR A 209 -0.54 -6.23 -5.34
CA TYR A 209 -1.80 -5.59 -4.99
C TYR A 209 -2.05 -5.70 -3.47
N PRO A 210 -2.20 -4.59 -2.70
CA PRO A 210 -2.25 -4.64 -1.24
C PRO A 210 -3.44 -5.38 -0.62
N PHE A 211 -4.51 -5.61 -1.39
CA PHE A 211 -5.69 -6.37 -0.96
C PHE A 211 -5.84 -7.70 -1.73
N ALA A 212 -4.76 -8.21 -2.33
CA ALA A 212 -4.78 -9.51 -3.00
C ALA A 212 -5.14 -10.63 -2.02
N ASN A 213 -5.73 -11.70 -2.55
CA ASN A 213 -5.95 -12.92 -1.78
C ASN A 213 -4.68 -13.78 -1.75
N GLY A 214 -4.24 -14.19 -0.57
CA GLY A 214 -3.11 -15.10 -0.38
C GLY A 214 -1.94 -14.47 0.39
N GLU A 215 -0.74 -14.98 0.16
CA GLU A 215 0.51 -14.43 0.70
C GLU A 215 1.46 -14.12 -0.45
N HIS A 216 2.36 -13.14 -0.24
CA HIS A 216 3.45 -12.89 -1.17
C HIS A 216 4.62 -13.81 -0.86
N ASP A 217 5.17 -14.43 -1.89
CA ASP A 217 6.45 -15.11 -1.79
C ASP A 217 7.58 -14.06 -1.88
N ILE A 218 8.03 -13.59 -0.71
CA ILE A 218 9.16 -12.67 -0.59
C ILE A 218 10.13 -13.24 0.43
N SER A 219 11.34 -13.53 -0.03
CA SER A 219 12.47 -13.88 0.83
C SER A 219 13.47 -12.73 0.87
N ILE A 220 14.10 -12.55 2.04
CA ILE A 220 15.11 -11.53 2.29
C ILE A 220 16.39 -12.24 2.67
N ALA A 221 17.47 -11.91 1.97
CA ALA A 221 18.82 -12.32 2.33
C ALA A 221 19.71 -11.10 2.52
N MET A 222 20.75 -11.25 3.33
CA MET A 222 21.75 -10.22 3.57
C MET A 222 23.11 -10.76 3.21
N GLU A 223 23.97 -9.91 2.68
CA GLU A 223 25.36 -10.23 2.37
C GLU A 223 26.24 -9.10 2.91
N ILE A 224 27.21 -9.44 3.75
CA ILE A 224 28.17 -8.48 4.30
C ILE A 224 29.51 -8.72 3.61
N ASP A 225 30.20 -7.66 3.17
CA ASP A 225 31.55 -7.80 2.61
C ASP A 225 32.46 -8.54 3.61
N PRO A 226 33.03 -9.70 3.25
CA PRO A 226 33.82 -10.51 4.17
C PRO A 226 35.11 -9.81 4.63
N ASN A 227 35.57 -8.80 3.89
CA ASN A 227 36.78 -8.04 4.21
C ASN A 227 36.52 -6.86 5.15
N LYS A 228 35.24 -6.55 5.44
CA LYS A 228 34.87 -5.41 6.25
C LYS A 228 34.55 -5.81 7.69
N ASP A 229 35.00 -4.97 8.60
CA ASP A 229 34.69 -5.07 10.02
C ASP A 229 33.21 -4.75 10.24
N VAL A 230 32.48 -5.71 10.82
CA VAL A 230 31.04 -5.58 11.12
C VAL A 230 30.71 -4.45 12.09
N ASP A 231 31.71 -3.98 12.86
CA ASP A 231 31.57 -2.83 13.74
C ASP A 231 31.58 -1.49 12.99
N ASN A 232 32.06 -1.46 11.74
CA ASN A 232 32.33 -0.25 10.97
C ASN A 232 31.87 -0.36 9.49
N LEU A 233 30.66 -0.88 9.26
CA LEU A 233 30.11 -1.03 7.91
C LEU A 233 29.62 0.29 7.32
N GLU A 234 30.11 0.62 6.13
CA GLU A 234 29.48 1.60 5.23
C GLU A 234 28.26 1.00 4.54
N ARG A 235 27.49 1.81 3.82
CA ARG A 235 26.22 1.35 3.24
C ARG A 235 26.46 0.22 2.24
N ASP A 236 27.48 0.37 1.40
CA ASP A 236 27.82 -0.56 0.34
C ASP A 236 28.41 -1.88 0.87
N ASP A 237 28.79 -1.94 2.15
CA ASP A 237 29.34 -3.14 2.79
C ASP A 237 28.25 -4.14 3.23
N LEU A 238 26.96 -3.76 3.14
CA LEU A 238 25.81 -4.63 3.43
C LEU A 238 24.81 -4.58 2.25
N THR A 239 24.63 -5.69 1.56
CA THR A 239 23.61 -5.81 0.51
C THR A 239 22.34 -6.46 1.06
N ILE A 240 21.18 -5.89 0.72
CA ILE A 240 19.86 -6.48 0.99
C ILE A 240 19.31 -7.07 -0.30
N ASN A 241 19.21 -8.39 -0.34
CA ASN A 241 18.70 -9.13 -1.49
C ASN A 241 17.23 -9.49 -1.25
N LEU A 242 16.35 -9.11 -2.17
CA LEU A 242 14.91 -9.40 -2.15
C LEU A 242 14.61 -10.38 -3.30
N THR A 243 14.03 -11.54 -2.99
CA THR A 243 13.75 -12.59 -3.99
C THR A 243 12.31 -13.10 -3.89
N GLY A 244 11.76 -13.61 -5.01
CA GLY A 244 10.35 -13.98 -5.15
C GLY A 244 9.82 -13.63 -6.55
N GLU A 245 8.62 -13.05 -6.64
CA GLU A 245 8.07 -12.48 -7.89
C GLU A 245 8.88 -11.24 -8.33
N ALA A 246 9.90 -11.45 -9.18
CA ALA A 246 10.94 -10.44 -9.47
C ALA A 246 10.40 -9.10 -9.99
N ASP A 247 9.42 -9.11 -10.90
CA ASP A 247 8.81 -7.90 -11.46
C ASP A 247 8.08 -7.07 -10.38
N LYS A 248 7.29 -7.73 -9.53
CA LYS A 248 6.60 -7.08 -8.42
C LYS A 248 7.55 -6.63 -7.31
N ILE A 249 8.62 -7.38 -7.04
CA ILE A 249 9.67 -7.01 -6.07
C ILE A 249 10.41 -5.75 -6.54
N GLU A 250 10.77 -5.68 -7.82
CA GLU A 250 11.41 -4.50 -8.39
C GLU A 250 10.53 -3.26 -8.20
N THR A 251 9.24 -3.37 -8.54
CA THR A 251 8.26 -2.29 -8.33
C THR A 251 8.13 -1.92 -6.86
N TRP A 252 8.01 -2.90 -5.96
CA TRP A 252 7.91 -2.65 -4.51
C TRP A 252 9.13 -1.93 -3.96
N ASN A 253 10.33 -2.36 -4.35
CA ASN A 253 11.58 -1.72 -3.97
C ASN A 253 11.67 -0.30 -4.54
N TRP A 254 11.30 -0.10 -5.80
CA TRP A 254 11.32 1.20 -6.46
C TRP A 254 10.29 2.19 -5.86
N LEU A 255 9.10 1.72 -5.47
CA LEU A 255 8.07 2.57 -4.87
C LEU A 255 8.49 3.10 -3.50
N PHE A 256 9.12 2.25 -2.67
CA PHE A 256 9.28 2.50 -1.24
C PHE A 256 10.73 2.48 -0.72
N ASP A 257 11.71 2.34 -1.61
CA ASP A 257 13.15 2.22 -1.34
C ASP A 257 13.47 1.12 -0.31
N ILE A 258 12.90 -0.06 -0.50
CA ILE A 258 12.87 -1.11 0.53
C ILE A 258 14.26 -1.59 0.92
N ALA A 259 15.10 -1.98 -0.05
CA ALA A 259 16.44 -2.50 0.20
C ALA A 259 17.31 -1.46 0.93
N GLU A 260 17.27 -0.20 0.48
CA GLU A 260 17.98 0.91 1.14
C GLU A 260 17.50 1.09 2.58
N ARG A 261 16.18 1.13 2.81
CA ARG A 261 15.61 1.33 4.15
C ARG A 261 15.88 0.16 5.08
N TYR A 262 15.94 -1.07 4.56
CA TYR A 262 16.30 -2.25 5.34
C TYR A 262 17.77 -2.22 5.73
N ASN A 263 18.66 -1.84 4.80
CA ASN A 263 20.08 -1.60 5.13
C ASN A 263 20.20 -0.54 6.23
N ASP A 264 19.63 0.65 6.03
CA ASP A 264 19.75 1.76 6.98
C ASP A 264 19.09 1.46 8.35
N LYS A 265 18.10 0.57 8.39
CA LYS A 265 17.53 0.07 9.64
C LYS A 265 18.50 -0.87 10.35
N VAL A 266 19.09 -1.83 9.66
CA VAL A 266 19.85 -2.93 10.27
C VAL A 266 21.30 -2.54 10.55
N ARG A 267 22.00 -1.97 9.55
CA ARG A 267 23.44 -1.70 9.56
C ARG A 267 23.91 -0.97 10.83
N PRO A 268 23.31 0.16 11.27
CA PRO A 268 23.77 0.87 12.46
C PRO A 268 23.54 0.12 13.78
N ARG A 269 22.78 -0.98 13.76
CA ARG A 269 22.35 -1.73 14.94
C ARG A 269 23.08 -3.07 15.10
N ILE A 270 23.84 -3.51 14.08
CA ILE A 270 24.59 -4.78 14.08
C ILE A 270 25.46 -4.91 15.34
N LYS A 271 26.24 -3.88 15.68
CA LYS A 271 27.08 -3.87 16.87
C LYS A 271 26.32 -4.09 18.17
N THR A 272 25.15 -3.47 18.31
CA THR A 272 24.29 -3.64 19.48
C THR A 272 23.76 -5.07 19.56
N TYR A 273 23.32 -5.64 18.45
CA TYR A 273 22.86 -7.04 18.42
C TYR A 273 23.96 -8.04 18.74
N LEU A 274 25.13 -7.88 18.15
CA LEU A 274 26.27 -8.72 18.47
C LEU A 274 26.59 -8.67 19.96
N ARG A 275 26.55 -7.48 20.58
CA ARG A 275 26.75 -7.35 22.03
C ARG A 275 25.67 -8.07 22.85
N GLU A 276 24.41 -7.98 22.46
CA GLU A 276 23.30 -8.66 23.13
C GLU A 276 23.43 -10.18 23.07
N LEU A 277 23.73 -10.73 21.89
CA LEU A 277 24.00 -12.16 21.68
C LEU A 277 25.18 -12.64 22.53
N LYS A 278 26.28 -11.87 22.54
CA LYS A 278 27.47 -12.18 23.35
C LYS A 278 27.15 -12.21 24.84
N ASN A 279 26.32 -11.29 25.33
CA ASN A 279 25.92 -11.25 26.73
C ASN A 279 25.06 -12.47 27.08
N ARG A 280 24.08 -12.85 26.24
CA ARG A 280 23.29 -14.08 26.44
C ARG A 280 24.18 -15.31 26.44
N TYR A 281 25.07 -15.43 25.47
CA TYR A 281 26.00 -16.54 25.38
C TYR A 281 26.84 -16.70 26.65
N ARG A 282 27.46 -15.61 27.12
CA ARG A 282 28.24 -15.61 28.37
C ARG A 282 27.42 -15.98 29.60
N GLN A 283 26.14 -15.66 29.64
CA GLN A 283 25.25 -16.04 30.73
C GLN A 283 24.94 -17.54 30.67
N GLN A 284 24.50 -18.05 29.52
CA GLN A 284 24.09 -19.45 29.37
C GLN A 284 25.27 -20.45 29.38
N LYS A 285 26.46 -20.05 28.90
CA LYS A 285 27.67 -20.90 28.95
C LYS A 285 28.14 -21.19 30.37
N LYS A 286 27.75 -20.40 31.37
CA LYS A 286 28.01 -20.70 32.79
C LYS A 286 27.27 -21.95 33.26
N ASP A 287 26.05 -22.15 32.76
CA ASP A 287 25.19 -23.26 33.15
C ASP A 287 25.36 -24.46 32.22
N ASN A 288 25.78 -24.23 30.97
CA ASN A 288 26.12 -25.28 29.99
C ASN A 288 27.46 -24.98 29.30
N PRO A 289 28.60 -25.49 29.83
CA PRO A 289 29.93 -25.24 29.27
C PRO A 289 30.14 -25.74 27.83
N ALA A 290 29.33 -26.70 27.36
CA ALA A 290 29.42 -27.23 26.00
C ALA A 290 28.68 -26.38 24.96
N LEU A 291 27.93 -25.35 25.40
CA LEU A 291 27.19 -24.45 24.52
C LEU A 291 28.14 -23.65 23.62
N THR A 292 27.86 -23.66 22.32
CA THR A 292 28.57 -22.90 21.28
C THR A 292 27.86 -21.57 21.00
N PHE A 293 28.59 -20.61 20.43
CA PHE A 293 27.99 -19.33 20.06
C PHE A 293 26.99 -19.49 18.90
N VAL A 294 27.27 -20.41 17.98
CA VAL A 294 26.38 -20.77 16.86
C VAL A 294 25.02 -21.26 17.36
N GLU A 295 24.98 -22.12 18.38
CA GLU A 295 23.72 -22.60 18.97
C GLU A 295 22.89 -21.48 19.59
N ILE A 296 23.50 -20.42 20.13
CA ILE A 296 22.75 -19.23 20.57
C ILE A 296 22.10 -18.52 19.40
N ILE A 297 22.83 -18.35 18.29
CA ILE A 297 22.28 -17.68 17.11
C ILE A 297 21.12 -18.50 16.53
N ASP A 298 21.26 -19.82 16.44
CA ASP A 298 20.21 -20.71 15.91
C ASP A 298 18.94 -20.64 16.75
N ARG A 299 19.05 -20.72 18.08
CA ARG A 299 17.90 -20.52 18.99
C ARG A 299 17.26 -19.15 18.83
N GLU A 300 18.05 -18.11 18.61
CA GLU A 300 17.52 -16.76 18.42
C GLU A 300 16.75 -16.63 17.10
N ILE A 301 17.24 -17.25 16.02
CA ILE A 301 16.54 -17.32 14.74
C ILE A 301 15.20 -18.06 14.91
N GLU A 302 15.20 -19.23 15.55
CA GLU A 302 13.98 -20.01 15.82
C GLU A 302 12.96 -19.18 16.59
N LEU A 303 13.39 -18.49 17.66
CA LEU A 303 12.52 -17.60 18.45
C LEU A 303 11.98 -16.41 17.65
N TYR A 304 12.72 -15.93 16.65
CA TYR A 304 12.29 -14.81 15.81
C TYR A 304 11.30 -15.23 14.73
N GLU A 305 11.31 -16.48 14.29
CA GLU A 305 10.36 -16.98 13.30
C GLU A 305 8.92 -17.01 13.86
N ASP A 306 8.76 -17.33 15.15
CA ASP A 306 7.45 -17.39 15.82
C ASP A 306 6.67 -16.06 15.77
N ASP A 307 7.37 -14.92 15.72
CA ASP A 307 6.77 -13.58 15.67
C ASP A 307 7.55 -12.61 14.77
N LYS A 308 7.96 -13.06 13.59
CA LYS A 308 8.88 -12.34 12.68
C LYS A 308 8.50 -10.91 12.32
N TYR A 309 7.21 -10.55 12.40
CA TYR A 309 6.75 -9.20 12.10
C TYR A 309 6.95 -8.21 13.25
N SER A 310 7.13 -8.72 14.47
CA SER A 310 7.41 -7.93 15.68
C SER A 310 8.84 -7.41 15.66
N ASP A 311 9.05 -6.15 16.07
CA ASP A 311 10.37 -5.50 16.18
C ASP A 311 11.33 -5.86 15.03
N TRP A 312 10.77 -5.85 13.80
CA TRP A 312 11.48 -6.10 12.54
C TRP A 312 12.39 -7.34 12.57
N LYS A 313 11.98 -8.37 13.32
CA LYS A 313 12.65 -9.67 13.43
C LYS A 313 12.87 -10.35 12.07
N PHE A 314 11.98 -10.11 11.11
CA PHE A 314 12.13 -10.53 9.71
C PHE A 314 13.41 -10.00 9.04
N LEU A 315 14.04 -8.94 9.55
CA LEU A 315 15.37 -8.48 9.12
C LEU A 315 16.50 -9.00 10.01
N LYS A 316 16.21 -9.28 11.28
CA LYS A 316 17.20 -9.86 12.19
C LYS A 316 17.54 -11.29 11.79
N ILE A 317 16.55 -12.08 11.38
CA ILE A 317 16.75 -13.47 10.90
C ILE A 317 17.82 -13.56 9.79
N PRO A 318 17.69 -12.87 8.65
CA PRO A 318 18.71 -12.94 7.59
C PRO A 318 20.03 -12.30 8.00
N LEU A 319 20.03 -11.28 8.85
CA LEU A 319 21.28 -10.75 9.43
C LEU A 319 22.02 -11.83 10.25
N LEU A 320 21.32 -12.51 11.15
CA LEU A 320 21.90 -13.55 12.00
C LEU A 320 22.43 -14.71 11.15
N THR A 321 21.67 -15.10 10.13
CA THR A 321 22.07 -16.11 9.16
C THR A 321 23.36 -15.72 8.44
N GLU A 322 23.51 -14.45 8.08
CA GLU A 322 24.72 -13.93 7.44
C GLU A 322 25.90 -13.84 8.42
N LEU A 323 25.68 -13.37 9.65
CA LEU A 323 26.71 -13.30 10.69
C LEU A 323 27.27 -14.68 11.06
N LYS A 324 26.47 -15.76 10.98
CA LYS A 324 26.96 -17.13 11.18
C LYS A 324 28.05 -17.55 10.20
N LYS A 325 28.13 -16.92 9.03
CA LYS A 325 29.17 -17.21 8.02
C LYS A 325 30.50 -16.52 8.33
N ARG A 326 30.53 -15.58 9.29
CA ARG A 326 31.70 -14.78 9.65
C ARG A 326 32.57 -15.49 10.68
N THR A 327 33.61 -16.17 10.22
CA THR A 327 34.55 -16.92 11.10
C THR A 327 35.24 -16.01 12.11
N ASP A 328 35.57 -14.78 11.72
CA ASP A 328 36.15 -13.75 12.59
C ASP A 328 35.24 -13.36 13.77
N ILE A 329 33.93 -13.61 13.67
CA ILE A 329 32.99 -13.43 14.78
C ILE A 329 32.88 -14.72 15.58
N MET A 330 32.74 -15.88 14.93
CA MET A 330 32.53 -17.16 15.61
C MET A 330 33.73 -17.56 16.47
N GLU A 331 34.95 -17.43 15.95
CA GLU A 331 36.20 -17.82 16.61
C GLU A 331 36.52 -16.99 17.88
N VAL A 332 35.91 -15.82 18.03
CA VAL A 332 36.13 -14.97 19.22
C VAL A 332 35.37 -15.49 20.45
N TYR A 333 34.34 -16.33 20.26
CA TYR A 333 33.45 -16.77 21.35
C TYR A 333 33.42 -18.28 21.59
N ASP A 334 33.74 -19.10 20.59
CA ASP A 334 33.98 -20.53 20.79
C ASP A 334 35.36 -20.78 21.42
#